data_AF-A0A519BTW0-F1
#
_entry.id   AF-A0A519BTW0-F1
#
_cell.length_a   1.000
_cell.length_b   1.000
_cell.length_c   1.000
_cell.angle_alpha   90.00
_cell.angle_beta   90.00
_cell.angle_gamma   90.00
#
_symmetry.space_group_name_H-M   'P 1'
#
loop_
_entity.id
_entity.type
_entity.pdbx_description
1 polymer ?
#
loop_
_entity_poly.entity_id
_entity_poly.type
_entity_poly.pdbx_seq_one_letter_code
_entity_poly.pdbx_strand_id
1 'polypeptide(L)'
;MEILGLTGSLGTGIGLLLGLALLKYSGYVAAVRKELSYIAAGAVFLLLAGVAESGLIQTEGFATAISYINLIFVVVAFLLTLIGALLMAVQIFSKIR
;
A
#
# COMPACT_ATOMS: atom_id res chain seq x y z
N MET A 1 -2.04 -16.40 -6.82
CA MET A 1 -1.94 -17.14 -5.55
C MET A 1 -2.83 -16.43 -4.54
N GLU A 2 -3.94 -17.06 -4.14
CA GLU A 2 -4.81 -16.57 -3.08
C GLU A 2 -4.09 -16.69 -1.75
N ILE A 3 -3.61 -15.58 -1.20
CA ILE A 3 -3.20 -15.53 0.20
C ILE A 3 -4.44 -15.03 0.95
N LEU A 4 -5.13 -15.92 1.66
CA LEU A 4 -6.27 -15.65 2.56
C LEU A 4 -7.63 -15.31 1.93
N GLY A 5 -7.91 -15.68 0.67
CA GLY A 5 -9.21 -15.38 0.04
C GLY A 5 -9.44 -13.88 -0.24
N LEU A 6 -8.40 -13.06 -0.08
CA LEU A 6 -8.42 -11.63 -0.36
C LEU A 6 -7.81 -11.39 -1.74
N THR A 7 -8.66 -11.20 -2.73
CA THR A 7 -8.27 -10.89 -4.10
C THR A 7 -8.22 -9.36 -4.31
N GLY A 8 -7.37 -8.90 -5.24
CA GLY A 8 -7.31 -7.49 -5.63
C GLY A 8 -6.50 -6.57 -4.70
N SER A 9 -6.95 -5.31 -4.58
CA SER A 9 -6.28 -4.23 -3.85
C SER A 9 -6.10 -4.53 -2.35
N LEU A 10 -7.08 -5.20 -1.72
CA LEU A 10 -7.03 -5.61 -0.31
C LEU A 10 -5.87 -6.58 -0.03
N GLY A 11 -5.74 -7.64 -0.83
CA GLY A 11 -4.66 -8.62 -0.67
C GLY A 11 -3.28 -7.97 -0.81
N THR A 12 -3.15 -7.05 -1.76
CA THR A 12 -1.90 -6.29 -1.98
C THR A 12 -1.59 -5.37 -0.80
N GLY A 13 -2.58 -4.65 -0.26
CA GLY A 13 -2.41 -3.79 0.90
C GLY A 13 -1.98 -4.55 2.16
N ILE A 14 -2.63 -5.70 2.43
CA ILE A 14 -2.25 -6.55 3.57
C ILE A 14 -0.87 -7.16 3.38
N GLY A 15 -0.55 -7.64 2.17
CA GLY A 15 0.78 -8.16 1.85
C GLY A 15 1.89 -7.14 2.07
N LEU A 16 1.66 -5.88 1.68
CA LEU A 16 2.59 -4.77 1.96
C LEU A 16 2.76 -4.52 3.45
N LEU A 17 1.68 -4.46 4.23
CA LEU A 17 1.76 -4.28 5.68
C LEU A 17 2.47 -5.44 6.39
N LEU A 18 2.22 -6.68 5.96
CA LEU A 18 2.93 -7.86 6.47
C LEU A 18 4.42 -7.80 6.13
N GLY A 19 4.79 -7.46 4.90
CA GLY A 19 6.18 -7.27 4.49
C GLY A 19 6.88 -6.20 5.33
N LEU A 20 6.20 -5.08 5.58
CA LEU A 20 6.67 -4.01 6.46
C LEU A 20 6.81 -4.47 7.91
N ALA A 21 5.86 -5.25 8.43
CA ALA A 21 5.91 -5.81 9.77
C ALA A 21 7.11 -6.76 9.93
N LEU A 22 7.39 -7.61 8.94
CA LEU A 22 8.58 -8.47 8.94
C LEU A 22 9.88 -7.66 8.87
N LEU A 23 9.92 -6.61 8.04
CA LEU A 23 11.03 -5.66 8.01
C LEU A 23 11.21 -4.95 9.36
N LYS A 24 10.15 -4.81 10.18
CA LYS A 24 10.27 -4.26 11.53
C LYS A 24 11.20 -5.09 12.41
N TYR A 25 11.17 -6.42 12.25
CA TYR A 25 11.95 -7.35 13.06
C TYR A 25 13.39 -7.54 12.56
N SER A 26 13.77 -6.98 11.40
CA SER A 26 15.12 -7.11 10.84
C SER A 26 16.16 -6.16 11.45
N GLY A 27 15.75 -5.22 12.31
CA GLY A 27 16.65 -4.26 12.98
C GLY A 27 17.03 -3.03 12.13
N TYR A 28 16.72 -3.00 10.83
CA TYR A 28 17.04 -1.88 9.93
C TYR A 28 16.02 -0.72 9.97
N VAL A 29 14.94 -0.88 10.72
CA VAL A 29 13.77 0.03 10.77
C VAL A 29 14.14 1.47 11.10
N ALA A 30 15.08 1.67 12.03
CA ALA A 30 15.47 3.00 12.47
C ALA A 30 16.11 3.81 11.32
N ALA A 31 16.80 3.13 10.39
CA ALA A 31 17.41 3.77 9.23
C ALA A 31 16.37 4.15 8.17
N VAL A 32 15.45 3.24 7.88
CA VAL A 32 14.47 3.37 6.77
C VAL A 32 13.07 3.79 7.24
N ARG A 33 12.94 4.40 8.42
CA ARG A 33 11.64 4.70 9.05
C ARG A 33 10.76 5.60 8.18
N LYS A 34 11.38 6.60 7.53
CA LYS A 34 10.68 7.55 6.67
C LYS A 34 10.18 6.87 5.39
N GLU A 35 11.00 6.00 4.82
CA GLU A 35 10.75 5.23 3.62
C GLU A 35 9.62 4.22 3.84
N LEU A 36 9.70 3.48 4.95
CA LEU A 36 8.65 2.56 5.40
C LEU A 36 7.31 3.27 5.62
N SER A 37 7.31 4.54 6.05
CA SER A 37 6.08 5.30 6.24
C SER A 37 5.36 5.62 4.93
N TYR A 38 6.08 5.85 3.83
CA TYR A 38 5.48 6.03 2.51
C TYR A 38 4.86 4.73 1.99
N ILE A 39 5.56 3.60 2.18
CA ILE A 39 5.03 2.28 1.79
C ILE A 39 3.79 1.94 2.63
N ALA A 40 3.82 2.20 3.94
CA ALA A 40 2.67 1.99 4.83
C ALA A 40 1.48 2.87 4.44
N ALA A 41 1.72 4.15 4.13
CA ALA A 41 0.67 5.05 3.65
C ALA A 41 0.04 4.52 2.36
N GLY A 42 0.86 4.05 1.39
CA GLY A 42 0.32 3.47 0.17
C GLY A 42 -0.48 2.18 0.41
N ALA A 43 -0.06 1.34 1.35
CA ALA A 43 -0.85 0.17 1.74
C ALA A 43 -2.21 0.54 2.35
N VAL A 44 -2.28 1.61 3.15
CA VAL A 44 -3.55 2.13 3.70
C VAL A 44 -4.48 2.61 2.58
N PHE A 45 -3.96 3.29 1.56
CA PHE A 45 -4.78 3.69 0.41
C PHE A 45 -5.33 2.49 -0.38
N LEU A 46 -4.57 1.38 -0.49
CA LEU A 46 -5.09 0.15 -1.10
C LEU A 46 -6.19 -0.51 -0.26
N LEU A 47 -6.09 -0.42 1.07
CA LEU A 47 -7.18 -0.89 1.95
C LEU A 47 -8.42 -0.02 1.80
N LEU A 48 -8.27 1.30 1.73
CA LEU A 48 -9.38 2.23 1.48
C LEU A 48 -10.05 1.99 0.12
N ALA A 49 -9.27 1.70 -0.92
CA ALA A 49 -9.77 1.29 -2.23
C ALA A 49 -10.66 0.04 -2.12
N GLY A 50 -10.19 -1.00 -1.42
CA GLY A 50 -10.97 -2.22 -1.21
C GLY A 50 -12.23 -2.03 -0.35
N VAL A 51 -12.19 -1.14 0.64
CA VAL A 51 -13.39 -0.79 1.44
C VAL A 51 -14.40 0.00 0.60
N ALA A 52 -13.95 0.94 -0.23
CA ALA A 52 -14.82 1.69 -1.11
C ALA A 52 -15.54 0.79 -2.11
N GLU A 53 -14.86 -0.24 -2.61
CA GLU A 53 -15.42 -1.23 -3.53
C GLU A 53 -16.40 -2.18 -2.82
N SER A 54 -16.12 -2.66 -1.61
CA SER A 54 -17.01 -3.59 -0.89
C SER A 54 -18.23 -2.92 -0.24
N GLY A 55 -18.13 -1.68 0.21
CA GLY A 55 -19.14 -1.02 1.05
C GLY A 55 -20.20 -0.20 0.31
N LEU A 56 -19.92 0.26 -0.91
CA LEU A 56 -20.76 1.29 -1.58
C LEU A 56 -21.48 0.83 -2.85
N ILE A 57 -21.23 -0.40 -3.32
CA ILE A 57 -21.83 -0.97 -4.55
C ILE A 57 -23.37 -1.00 -4.51
N GLN A 58 -24.00 -0.96 -3.33
CA GLN A 58 -25.46 -1.09 -3.20
C GLN A 58 -26.24 0.22 -3.41
N THR A 59 -25.55 1.34 -3.70
CA THR A 59 -26.19 2.64 -3.89
C THR A 59 -26.32 2.96 -5.37
N GLU A 60 -27.51 2.75 -5.95
CA GLU A 60 -27.79 3.11 -7.35
C GLU A 60 -27.54 4.60 -7.58
N GLY A 61 -26.75 4.93 -8.62
CA GLY A 61 -26.35 6.30 -8.97
C GLY A 61 -24.93 6.71 -8.52
N PHE A 62 -24.28 5.97 -7.62
CA PHE A 62 -22.93 6.30 -7.13
C PHE A 62 -21.80 5.44 -7.71
N ALA A 63 -22.13 4.40 -8.49
CA ALA A 63 -21.16 3.43 -9.03
C ALA A 63 -19.97 4.11 -9.75
N THR A 64 -20.24 5.13 -10.58
CA THR A 64 -19.20 5.86 -11.31
C THR A 64 -18.32 6.70 -10.37
N ALA A 65 -18.89 7.34 -9.36
CA ALA A 65 -18.14 8.12 -8.39
C ALA A 65 -17.22 7.24 -7.53
N ILE A 66 -17.72 6.07 -7.10
CA ILE A 66 -16.95 5.06 -6.36
C ILE A 66 -15.79 4.54 -7.21
N SER A 67 -16.04 4.28 -8.50
CA SER A 67 -14.98 3.85 -9.44
C SER A 67 -13.86 4.89 -9.56
N TYR A 68 -14.19 6.19 -9.65
CA TYR A 68 -13.16 7.23 -9.70
C TYR A 68 -12.39 7.35 -8.39
N ILE A 69 -13.06 7.24 -7.23
CA ILE A 69 -12.41 7.26 -5.92
C ILE A 69 -11.45 6.07 -5.78
N ASN A 70 -11.87 4.87 -6.17
CA ASN A 70 -11.05 3.67 -6.15
C ASN A 70 -9.79 3.87 -7.01
N LEU A 71 -9.96 4.39 -8.24
CA LEU A 71 -8.83 4.70 -9.13
C LEU A 71 -7.85 5.69 -8.50
N ILE A 72 -8.34 6.78 -7.90
CA ILE A 72 -7.50 7.78 -7.22
C ILE A 72 -6.71 7.12 -6.08
N PHE A 73 -7.35 6.31 -5.24
CA PHE A 73 -6.69 5.63 -4.13
C PHE A 73 -5.63 4.64 -4.60
N VAL A 74 -5.89 3.87 -5.66
CA VAL A 74 -4.91 2.95 -6.24
C VAL A 74 -3.71 3.72 -6.82
N VAL A 75 -3.94 4.83 -7.53
CA VAL A 75 -2.85 5.66 -8.09
C VAL A 75 -2.00 6.28 -6.99
N VAL A 76 -2.62 6.86 -5.96
CA VAL A 76 -1.91 7.44 -4.81
C VAL A 76 -1.12 6.37 -4.07
N ALA A 77 -1.72 5.19 -3.85
CA ALA A 77 -1.03 4.06 -3.26
C ALA A 77 0.21 3.65 -4.03
N PHE A 78 0.10 3.55 -5.36
CA PHE A 78 1.21 3.21 -6.23
C PHE A 78 2.34 4.24 -6.14
N LEU A 79 2.02 5.54 -6.21
CA LEU A 79 3.04 6.59 -6.12
C LEU A 79 3.76 6.57 -4.76
N LEU A 80 3.03 6.43 -3.66
CA LEU A 80 3.62 6.41 -2.31
C LEU A 80 4.49 5.18 -2.09
N THR A 81 4.03 3.99 -2.51
CA THR A 81 4.81 2.76 -2.43
C THR A 81 6.07 2.83 -3.30
N LEU A 82 5.97 3.37 -4.51
CA LEU A 82 7.12 3.56 -5.42
C LEU A 82 8.16 4.51 -4.82
N ILE A 83 7.73 5.67 -4.29
CA ILE A 83 8.63 6.63 -3.63
C ILE A 83 9.33 5.98 -2.43
N GLY A 84 8.57 5.27 -1.59
CA GLY A 84 9.13 4.56 -0.44
C GLY A 84 10.16 3.50 -0.84
N ALA A 85 9.87 2.71 -1.88
CA ALA A 85 10.78 1.69 -2.40
C ALA A 85 12.06 2.30 -3.00
N LEU A 86 11.94 3.37 -3.79
CA LEU A 86 13.09 4.05 -4.40
C LEU A 86 14.00 4.67 -3.34
N LEU A 87 13.44 5.39 -2.38
CA LEU A 87 14.21 6.00 -1.30
C LEU A 87 14.89 4.94 -0.43
N MET A 88 14.19 3.82 -0.16
CA MET A 88 14.78 2.69 0.57
C MET A 88 15.96 2.07 -0.19
N ALA A 89 15.82 1.86 -1.49
CA ALA A 89 16.90 1.34 -2.32
C ALA A 89 18.12 2.29 -2.30
N VAL A 90 17.89 3.59 -2.49
CA VAL A 90 18.97 4.60 -2.43
C VAL A 90 19.67 4.58 -1.07
N GLN A 91 18.92 4.53 0.05
CA GLN A 91 19.51 4.45 1.37
C GLN A 91 20.38 3.19 1.56
N ILE A 92 19.89 2.02 1.13
CA ILE A 92 20.63 0.76 1.22
C ILE A 92 21.94 0.85 0.42
N PHE A 93 21.87 1.30 -0.84
CA PHE A 93 23.07 1.45 -1.66
C PHE A 93 24.05 2.52 -1.15
N SER A 94 23.54 3.60 -0.55
CA SER A 94 24.39 4.66 0.01
C SER A 94 25.21 4.22 1.23
N LYS A 95 24.74 3.22 1.99
CA LYS A 95 25.40 2.69 3.19
C LYS A 95 26.35 1.52 2.92
N ILE A 96 26.37 0.98 1.70
CA ILE A 96 27.26 -0.13 1.30
C ILE A 96 28.66 0.38 0.89
N ARG A 97 28.91 1.70 0.94
CA ARG A 97 30.23 2.31 0.71
C ARG A 97 31.03 2.42 2.01
#